data_AF-A0A7H4P1H8-F1
#
_entry.id   AF-A0A7H4P1H8-F1
#
_cell.length_a   1.000
_cell.length_b   1.000
_cell.length_c   1.000
_cell.angle_alpha   90.00
_cell.angle_beta   90.00
_cell.angle_gamma   90.00
#
_symmetry.space_group_name_H-M   'P 1'
#
loop_
_entity.id
_entity.type
_entity.pdbx_description
1 polymer ?
#
loop_
_entity_poly.entity_id
_entity_poly.type
_entity_poly.pdbx_seq_one_letter_code
_entity_poly.pdbx_strand_id
1 'polypeptide(L)'
;MIRVYNNPKYAGERIMLLFTNPTDVERVVEGGVKITSVNIGGMAFRQGKTQVNNAISVDEKDIEAFKKLNARGIELEARKVSTDQKLKMMDLIGKVK
;
A
#
# COMPACT_ATOMS: atom_id res chain seq x y z
N MET A 1 -12.07 -0.31 11.63
CA MET A 1 -10.93 0.64 11.65
C MET A 1 -11.38 2.10 11.54
N ILE A 2 -12.11 2.51 10.49
CA ILE A 2 -12.58 3.91 10.30
C ILE A 2 -13.29 4.49 11.54
N ARG A 3 -14.18 3.71 12.19
CA ARG A 3 -14.84 4.13 13.44
C ARG A 3 -13.85 4.49 14.57
N VAL A 4 -12.74 3.76 14.67
CA VAL A 4 -11.70 3.99 15.68
C VAL A 4 -10.86 5.21 15.30
N TYR A 5 -10.56 5.38 14.01
CA TYR A 5 -9.83 6.55 13.51
C TYR A 5 -10.56 7.87 13.83
N ASN A 6 -11.88 7.90 13.71
CA ASN A 6 -12.69 9.09 14.00
C ASN A 6 -13.00 9.29 15.50
N ASN A 7 -12.47 8.43 16.39
CA ASN A 7 -12.72 8.57 17.82
C ASN A 7 -11.69 9.55 18.44
N PRO A 8 -12.14 10.67 19.02
CA PRO A 8 -11.25 11.70 19.59
C PRO A 8 -10.38 11.18 20.73
N LYS A 9 -10.73 10.04 21.35
CA LYS A 9 -9.90 9.38 22.37
C LYS A 9 -8.47 9.07 21.89
N TYR A 10 -8.29 8.85 20.59
CA TYR A 10 -6.99 8.50 20.00
C TYR A 10 -6.35 9.69 19.27
N ALA A 11 -6.86 10.91 19.46
CA ALA A 11 -6.27 12.11 18.88
C ALA A 11 -4.84 12.30 19.42
N GLY A 12 -3.86 12.44 18.52
CA GLY A 12 -2.44 12.61 18.85
C GLY A 12 -1.64 11.32 18.99
N GLU A 13 -2.29 10.15 19.02
CA GLU A 13 -1.60 8.87 19.12
C GLU A 13 -0.89 8.50 17.81
N ARG A 14 0.30 7.89 17.92
CA ARG A 14 1.05 7.38 16.78
C ARG A 14 0.71 5.91 16.56
N ILE A 15 0.04 5.62 15.44
CA ILE A 15 -0.45 4.28 15.12
C ILE A 15 0.20 3.81 13.82
N MET A 16 0.70 2.57 13.82
CA MET A 16 1.12 1.87 12.61
C MET A 16 -0.03 1.02 12.09
N LEU A 17 -0.47 1.29 10.87
CA LEU A 17 -1.49 0.48 10.20
C LEU A 17 -0.80 -0.61 9.38
N LEU A 18 -1.18 -1.87 9.64
CA LEU A 18 -0.71 -3.03 8.89
C LEU A 18 -1.83 -3.54 8.01
N PHE A 19 -1.53 -3.71 6.73
CA PHE A 19 -2.45 -4.22 5.72
C PHE A 19 -1.85 -5.45 5.04
N THR A 20 -2.71 -6.32 4.54
CA THR A 20 -2.31 -7.52 3.79
C THR A 20 -2.39 -7.32 2.27
N ASN A 21 -3.11 -6.30 1.82
CA ASN A 21 -3.36 -5.99 0.41
C ASN A 21 -3.69 -4.49 0.21
N PRO A 22 -3.46 -3.94 -1.00
CA PRO A 22 -3.72 -2.53 -1.29
C PRO A 22 -5.21 -2.18 -1.43
N THR A 23 -6.09 -3.15 -1.71
CA THR A 23 -7.55 -2.88 -1.80
C THR A 23 -8.12 -2.41 -0.46
N ASP A 24 -7.66 -2.98 0.65
CA ASP A 24 -8.08 -2.52 1.99
C ASP A 24 -7.56 -1.12 2.30
N VAL A 25 -6.38 -0.75 1.77
CA VAL A 25 -5.83 0.61 1.88
C VAL A 25 -6.70 1.60 1.11
N GLU A 26 -7.08 1.27 -0.12
CA GLU A 26 -8.01 2.06 -0.93
C GLU A 26 -9.34 2.29 -0.17
N ARG A 27 -9.93 1.22 0.37
CA ARG A 27 -11.19 1.29 1.12
C ARG A 27 -11.13 2.24 2.30
N VAL A 28 -10.02 2.29 3.03
CA VAL A 28 -9.91 3.16 4.22
C VAL A 28 -9.68 4.61 3.82
N VAL A 29 -8.94 4.85 2.73
CA VAL A 29 -8.78 6.18 2.14
C VAL A 29 -10.13 6.72 1.66
N GLU A 30 -10.93 5.88 0.99
CA GLU A 30 -12.30 6.23 0.59
C GLU A 30 -13.23 6.48 1.78
N GLY A 31 -13.00 5.78 2.89
CA GLY A 31 -13.68 6.00 4.17
C GLY A 31 -13.25 7.26 4.92
N GLY A 32 -12.39 8.11 4.34
CA GLY A 32 -11.95 9.38 4.93
C GLY A 32 -10.71 9.29 5.80
N VAL A 33 -10.03 8.14 5.87
CA VAL A 33 -8.75 8.03 6.59
C VAL A 33 -7.66 8.71 5.77
N LYS A 34 -7.03 9.75 6.34
CA LYS A 34 -5.95 10.47 5.66
C LYS A 34 -4.66 9.64 5.69
N ILE A 35 -4.21 9.19 4.52
CA ILE A 35 -2.94 8.51 4.31
C ILE A 35 -2.12 9.32 3.29
N THR A 36 -0.89 9.67 3.64
CA THR A 36 0.02 10.43 2.76
C THR A 36 0.97 9.52 1.99
N SER A 37 1.37 8.41 2.60
CA SER A 37 2.26 7.42 1.99
C SER A 37 1.92 6.02 2.48
N VAL A 38 2.23 5.03 1.64
CA VAL A 38 2.07 3.60 1.91
C VAL A 38 3.39 2.92 1.64
N ASN A 39 3.88 2.17 2.61
CA ASN A 39 5.04 1.31 2.43
C ASN A 39 4.60 -0.12 2.10
N ILE A 40 5.11 -0.66 1.00
CA ILE A 40 4.93 -2.04 0.58
C ILE A 40 6.19 -2.82 0.99
N GLY A 41 6.11 -3.47 2.16
CA GLY A 41 7.19 -4.29 2.71
C GLY A 41 7.32 -5.65 2.03
N GLY A 42 6.18 -6.32 1.81
CA GLY A 42 6.14 -7.59 1.11
C GLY A 42 4.71 -8.05 0.84
N MET A 43 4.54 -8.73 -0.30
CA MET A 43 3.31 -9.37 -0.73
C MET A 43 3.70 -10.74 -1.30
N ALA A 44 3.33 -11.81 -0.58
CA ALA A 44 3.74 -13.16 -0.91
C ALA A 44 3.22 -13.59 -2.29
N PHE A 45 4.06 -14.34 -3.01
CA PHE A 45 3.67 -14.97 -4.26
C PHE A 45 2.56 -16.00 -4.03
N ARG A 46 1.59 -16.02 -4.96
CA ARG A 46 0.55 -17.04 -5.08
C ARG A 46 0.32 -17.29 -6.57
N GLN A 47 -0.21 -18.47 -6.92
CA GLN A 47 -0.57 -18.78 -8.30
C GLN A 47 -1.52 -17.71 -8.85
N GLY A 48 -1.21 -17.15 -10.02
CA GLY A 48 -1.94 -16.04 -10.63
C GLY A 48 -1.41 -14.64 -10.30
N LYS A 49 -0.37 -14.51 -9.46
CA LYS A 49 0.33 -13.24 -9.23
C LYS A 49 1.61 -13.15 -10.05
N THR A 50 1.95 -11.94 -10.48
CA THR A 50 3.22 -11.64 -11.13
C THR A 50 4.18 -11.01 -10.13
N GLN A 51 5.40 -11.55 -10.08
CA GLN A 51 6.43 -11.04 -9.21
C GLN A 51 7.01 -9.74 -9.76
N VAL A 52 6.99 -8.66 -8.97
CA VAL A 52 7.53 -7.35 -9.39
C VAL A 52 8.89 -7.04 -8.78
N ASN A 53 9.20 -7.67 -7.64
CA ASN A 53 10.53 -7.72 -7.05
C ASN A 53 10.66 -8.94 -6.12
N ASN A 54 11.78 -9.07 -5.42
CA ASN A 54 12.06 -10.21 -4.53
C ASN A 54 11.06 -10.41 -3.38
N ALA A 55 10.31 -9.38 -2.99
CA ALA A 55 9.42 -9.40 -1.83
C ALA A 55 7.94 -9.18 -2.18
N ILE A 56 7.63 -8.74 -3.41
CA ILE A 56 6.31 -8.25 -3.79
C ILE A 56 5.85 -8.97 -5.05
N SER A 57 4.72 -9.64 -4.95
CA SER A 57 3.96 -10.20 -6.06
C SER A 57 2.56 -9.58 -6.08
N VAL A 58 2.09 -9.21 -7.27
CA VAL A 58 0.82 -8.50 -7.47
C VAL A 58 -0.04 -9.21 -8.50
N ASP A 59 -1.36 -9.11 -8.34
CA ASP A 59 -2.32 -9.42 -9.40
C ASP A 59 -2.89 -8.14 -10.03
N GLU A 60 -3.80 -8.28 -10.99
CA GLU A 60 -4.46 -7.15 -11.66
C GLU A 60 -5.23 -6.25 -10.67
N LYS A 61 -5.86 -6.84 -9.65
CA LYS A 61 -6.62 -6.11 -8.64
C LYS A 61 -5.70 -5.29 -7.74
N ASP A 62 -4.55 -5.85 -7.36
CA ASP A 62 -3.52 -5.13 -6.61
C ASP A 62 -3.00 -3.94 -7.43
N ILE A 63 -2.73 -4.14 -8.73
CA ILE A 63 -2.27 -3.10 -9.64
C ILE A 63 -3.32 -1.97 -9.76
N GLU A 64 -4.59 -2.31 -9.91
CA GLU A 64 -5.67 -1.33 -9.99
C GLU A 64 -5.76 -0.47 -8.71
N ALA A 65 -5.69 -1.12 -7.54
CA ALA A 65 -5.70 -0.42 -6.26
C ALA A 65 -4.49 0.53 -6.12
N PHE A 66 -3.28 0.09 -6.48
CA PHE A 66 -2.10 0.96 -6.49
C PHE A 66 -2.26 2.16 -7.45
N LYS A 67 -2.80 1.94 -8.65
CA LYS A 67 -3.07 3.03 -9.60
C LYS A 67 -4.02 4.08 -9.02
N LYS A 68 -5.11 3.65 -8.36
CA LYS A 68 -6.07 4.56 -7.73
C LYS A 68 -5.47 5.33 -6.55
N LEU A 69 -4.69 4.66 -5.71
CA LEU A 69 -3.97 5.31 -4.61
C LEU A 69 -2.99 6.37 -5.15
N ASN A 70 -2.21 6.02 -6.18
CA ASN A 70 -1.29 6.96 -6.83
C ASN A 70 -2.01 8.14 -7.48
N ALA A 71 -3.16 7.91 -8.13
CA ALA A 71 -3.99 8.97 -8.72
C ALA A 71 -4.54 9.96 -7.67
N ARG A 72 -4.69 9.52 -6.41
CA ARG A 72 -5.05 10.37 -5.27
C ARG A 72 -3.85 11.11 -4.66
N GLY A 73 -2.65 10.98 -5.25
CA GLY A 73 -1.42 11.63 -4.78
C GLY A 73 -0.77 10.95 -3.57
N ILE A 74 -1.15 9.72 -3.25
CA ILE A 74 -0.55 8.95 -2.15
C ILE A 74 0.77 8.36 -2.64
N GLU A 75 1.84 8.60 -1.89
CA GLU A 75 3.16 8.05 -2.21
C GLU A 75 3.20 6.53 -1.95
N LEU A 76 3.67 5.76 -2.94
CA LEU A 76 3.76 4.30 -2.86
C LEU A 76 5.22 3.85 -2.90
N GLU A 77 5.76 3.49 -1.73
CA GLU A 77 7.16 3.09 -1.56
C GLU A 77 7.30 1.57 -1.39
N ALA A 78 8.02 0.91 -2.29
CA ALA A 78 8.44 -0.48 -2.13
C ALA A 78 9.83 -0.55 -1.45
N ARG A 79 9.88 -1.09 -0.23
CA ARG A 79 11.12 -1.40 0.52
C ARG A 79 10.81 -2.40 1.63
N LYS A 80 11.67 -3.40 1.82
CA LYS A 80 11.45 -4.49 2.80
C LYS A 80 11.91 -4.08 4.20
N VAL A 81 13.08 -3.45 4.30
CA VAL A 81 13.60 -2.87 5.54
C VAL A 81 13.92 -1.39 5.38
N SER A 82 14.10 -0.68 6.49
CA SER A 82 14.34 0.78 6.49
C SER A 82 15.64 1.18 5.82
N THR A 83 16.63 0.29 5.79
CA THR A 83 17.96 0.50 5.16
C THR A 83 17.97 0.23 3.66
N ASP A 84 16.92 -0.40 3.11
CA ASP A 84 16.84 -0.66 1.68
C ASP A 84 16.57 0.63 0.90
N GLN A 85 17.04 0.66 -0.35
CA GLN A 85 16.70 1.74 -1.27
C GLN A 85 15.18 1.81 -1.45
N LYS A 86 14.64 3.03 -1.33
CA LYS A 86 13.24 3.31 -1.64
C LYS A 86 13.01 3.18 -3.15
N LEU A 87 12.13 2.28 -3.55
CA LEU A 87 11.68 2.13 -4.94
C LEU A 87 10.24 2.63 -5.07
N LYS A 88 9.90 3.25 -6.19
CA LYS A 88 8.52 3.64 -6.47
C LYS A 88 7.74 2.43 -6.96
N MET A 89 6.61 2.14 -6.32
CA MET A 89 5.79 0.99 -6.67
C MET A 89 5.30 1.05 -8.14
N MET A 90 4.97 2.25 -8.61
CA MET A 90 4.50 2.46 -9.99
C MET A 90 5.57 2.11 -11.03
N ASP A 91 6.84 2.38 -10.76
CA ASP A 91 7.95 2.03 -11.65
C ASP A 91 8.17 0.51 -11.71
N LEU A 92 7.87 -0.21 -10.61
CA LEU A 92 7.91 -1.67 -10.59
C LEU A 92 6.76 -2.28 -11.39
N ILE A 93 5.54 -1.75 -11.25
CA ILE A 93 4.37 -2.18 -12.02
C ILE A 93 4.59 -1.94 -13.52
N GLY A 94 5.16 -0.80 -13.91
CA GLY A 94 5.42 -0.48 -15.32
C GLY A 94 6.42 -1.42 -16.02
N LYS A 95 7.20 -2.19 -15.26
CA LYS A 95 8.13 -3.21 -15.80
C LYS A 95 7.47 -4.57 -16.02
N VAL A 96 6.29 -4.79 -15.45
CA VAL A 96 5.50 -6.01 -15.64
C VAL A 96 4.79 -5.89 -16.99
N LYS A 97 5.14 -6.76 -17.93
CA LYS A 97 4.48 -6.88 -19.24
C LYS A 97 3.24 -7.77 -19.15
#